data_AF-A0A5N6P2R9-F1
#
_entry.id   AF-A0A5N6P2R9-F1
#
_cell.length_a   1.000
_cell.length_b   1.000
_cell.length_c   1.000
_cell.angle_alpha   90.00
_cell.angle_beta   90.00
_cell.angle_gamma   90.00
#
_symmetry.space_group_name_H-M   'P 1'
#
loop_
_entity.id
_entity.type
_entity.pdbx_description
1 polymer ?
#
loop_
_entity_poly.entity_id
_entity_poly.type
_entity_poly.pdbx_seq_one_letter_code
_entity_poly.pdbx_strand_id
1 'polypeptide(L)'
;MWLTAMKTLPLASQEASGAIEAYHVKLKVKLFDDSHLGALQRVDWLVHKLTTELHSSYWLDRYADESDSFQTVKEEYINSTSWHRALQIPDTDVTLDNLFAKIISQNDRTRVHLVWNPGSEFAFCDCDWSLRGNLCKHVIKVNMICEGHSAYQSSTSFQSYQDILTSMFKKPHDDSLELDLSVAWLHQIHDQIQKLVELNRSTDIGMVVNKLPLKWGPKKNRTLLCRQPAVRPCVGSGSASKNVIVRKKGRKRRRLSSIR
;
A
#
# COMPACT_ATOMS: atom_id res chain seq x y z
N MET A 1 6.93 -21.52 21.58
CA MET A 1 7.78 -20.53 20.87
C MET A 1 7.46 -20.51 19.37
N TRP A 2 7.70 -21.60 18.61
CA TRP A 2 7.41 -21.64 17.16
C TRP A 2 5.92 -21.55 16.80
N LEU A 3 5.05 -22.32 17.46
CA LEU A 3 3.59 -22.21 17.28
C LEU A 3 3.04 -20.83 17.65
N THR A 4 3.66 -20.18 18.64
CA THR A 4 3.31 -18.81 19.05
C THR A 4 3.73 -17.83 17.96
N ALA A 5 4.97 -17.92 17.48
CA ALA A 5 5.51 -17.09 16.41
C ALA A 5 4.67 -17.20 15.12
N MET A 6 4.28 -18.42 14.71
CA MET A 6 3.45 -18.64 13.52
C MET A 6 2.03 -18.08 13.66
N LYS A 7 1.47 -18.03 14.87
CA LYS A 7 0.16 -17.40 15.12
C LYS A 7 0.23 -15.87 15.18
N THR A 8 1.38 -15.31 15.56
CA THR A 8 1.54 -13.87 15.80
C THR A 8 2.19 -13.12 14.64
N LEU A 9 2.93 -13.82 13.78
CA LEU A 9 3.54 -13.25 12.59
C LEU A 9 2.60 -13.46 11.41
N PRO A 10 2.24 -12.41 10.65
CA PRO A 10 1.50 -12.60 9.41
C PRO A 10 2.38 -13.43 8.48
N LEU A 11 2.01 -14.70 8.29
CA LEU A 11 2.65 -15.54 7.28
C LEU A 11 2.30 -14.96 5.91
N ALA A 12 3.25 -14.97 4.99
CA ALA A 12 2.94 -14.64 3.60
C ALA A 12 1.90 -15.66 3.10
N SER A 13 0.90 -15.19 2.33
CA SER A 13 -0.07 -16.11 1.73
C SER A 13 0.64 -17.13 0.85
N GLN A 14 0.02 -18.29 0.63
CA GLN A 14 0.59 -19.31 -0.24
C GLN A 14 0.84 -18.79 -1.66
N GLU A 15 0.03 -17.84 -2.13
CA GLU A 15 0.23 -17.11 -3.37
C GLU A 15 1.53 -16.28 -3.35
N ALA A 16 1.72 -15.46 -2.32
CA ALA A 16 2.91 -14.64 -2.17
C ALA A 16 4.17 -15.52 -2.03
N SER A 17 4.09 -16.61 -1.27
CA SER A 17 5.16 -17.59 -1.16
C SER A 17 5.48 -18.25 -2.50
N GLY A 18 4.47 -18.58 -3.32
CA GLY A 18 4.67 -19.13 -4.67
C GLY A 18 5.31 -18.12 -5.63
N ALA A 19 4.93 -16.85 -5.56
CA ALA A 19 5.55 -15.78 -6.36
C ALA A 19 7.02 -15.56 -5.98
N ILE A 20 7.33 -15.57 -4.68
CA ILE A 20 8.70 -15.48 -4.14
C ILE A 20 9.53 -16.69 -4.59
N GLU A 21 8.99 -17.91 -4.48
CA GLU A 21 9.65 -19.13 -4.94
C GLU A 21 10.01 -19.04 -6.43
N ALA A 22 9.05 -18.67 -7.28
CA ALA A 22 9.28 -18.57 -8.72
C ALA A 22 10.37 -17.54 -9.07
N TYR A 23 10.34 -16.37 -8.41
CA TYR A 23 11.38 -15.36 -8.58
C TYR A 23 12.76 -15.90 -8.17
N HIS A 24 12.85 -16.61 -7.04
CA HIS A 24 14.10 -17.19 -6.58
C HIS A 24 14.59 -18.36 -7.44
N VAL A 25 13.70 -19.17 -8.01
CA VAL A 25 14.08 -20.22 -8.97
C VAL A 25 14.69 -19.57 -10.22
N LYS A 26 14.05 -18.52 -10.76
CA LYS A 26 14.58 -17.77 -11.91
C LYS A 26 15.92 -17.11 -11.59
N LEU A 27 16.04 -16.52 -10.40
CA LEU A 27 17.30 -15.98 -9.88
C LEU A 27 18.39 -17.05 -9.85
N LYS A 28 18.08 -18.24 -9.33
CA LYS A 28 19.04 -19.33 -9.26
C LYS A 28 19.51 -19.74 -10.66
N VAL A 29 18.58 -19.95 -11.59
CA VAL A 29 18.91 -20.34 -12.97
C VAL A 29 19.77 -19.27 -13.67
N LYS A 30 19.46 -17.98 -13.49
CA LYS A 30 20.17 -16.89 -14.18
C LYS A 30 21.51 -16.51 -13.54
N LEU A 31 21.66 -16.63 -12.22
CA LEU A 31 22.90 -16.29 -11.52
C LEU A 31 23.87 -17.45 -11.39
N PHE A 32 23.39 -18.69 -11.22
CA PHE A 32 24.22 -19.87 -11.07
C PHE A 32 24.45 -20.61 -12.40
N ASP A 33 24.30 -19.91 -13.52
CA ASP A 33 24.81 -20.42 -14.79
C ASP A 33 26.35 -20.38 -14.71
N ASP A 34 26.97 -21.55 -14.52
CA ASP A 34 28.38 -21.75 -14.12
C ASP A 34 29.39 -21.02 -15.03
N SER A 35 28.97 -20.61 -16.22
CA SER A 35 29.76 -19.89 -17.21
C SER A 35 30.24 -18.49 -16.76
N HIS A 36 29.58 -17.85 -15.79
CA HIS A 36 29.84 -16.45 -15.45
C HIS A 36 30.03 -16.16 -13.94
N LEU A 37 30.18 -17.18 -13.09
CA LEU A 37 30.35 -17.00 -11.64
C LEU A 37 31.53 -16.08 -11.26
N GLY A 38 32.62 -16.11 -12.04
CA GLY A 38 33.75 -15.19 -11.84
C GLY A 38 33.43 -13.72 -12.16
N ALA A 39 32.47 -13.46 -13.04
CA ALA A 39 32.04 -12.10 -13.40
C ALA A 39 31.13 -11.48 -12.33
N LEU A 40 30.44 -12.30 -11.52
CA LEU A 40 29.61 -11.83 -10.40
C LEU A 40 30.42 -11.22 -9.25
N GLN A 41 31.74 -11.41 -9.22
CA GLN A 41 32.62 -10.71 -8.26
C GLN A 41 32.63 -9.19 -8.48
N ARG A 42 32.29 -8.72 -9.69
CA ARG A 42 32.15 -7.29 -9.93
C ARG A 42 30.71 -6.84 -9.70
N VAL A 43 30.57 -5.85 -8.82
CA VAL A 43 29.27 -5.29 -8.40
C VAL A 43 28.52 -4.68 -9.58
N ASP A 44 29.22 -4.04 -10.53
CA ASP A 44 28.64 -3.47 -11.76
C ASP A 44 27.93 -4.55 -12.60
N TRP A 45 28.58 -5.70 -12.77
CA TRP A 45 28.03 -6.82 -13.52
C TRP A 45 26.84 -7.47 -12.80
N LEU A 46 26.92 -7.63 -11.48
CA LEU A 46 25.81 -8.13 -10.68
C LEU A 46 24.58 -7.21 -10.78
N VAL A 47 24.78 -5.90 -10.61
CA VAL A 47 23.69 -4.91 -10.74
C VAL A 47 23.09 -4.95 -12.14
N HIS A 48 23.93 -5.02 -13.18
CA HIS A 48 23.46 -5.19 -14.56
C HIS A 48 22.59 -6.44 -14.68
N LYS A 49 23.12 -7.64 -14.35
CA LYS A 49 22.39 -8.91 -14.43
C LYS A 49 21.05 -8.89 -13.67
N LEU A 50 21.03 -8.38 -12.44
CA LEU A 50 19.80 -8.32 -11.64
C LEU A 50 18.75 -7.39 -12.24
N THR A 51 19.17 -6.24 -12.79
CA THR A 51 18.23 -5.23 -13.30
C THR A 51 17.79 -5.50 -14.74
N THR A 52 18.74 -5.82 -15.62
CA THR A 52 18.51 -5.92 -17.07
C THR A 52 18.11 -7.29 -17.55
N GLU A 53 18.44 -8.36 -16.82
CA GLU A 53 18.06 -9.71 -17.20
C GLU A 53 17.01 -10.29 -16.25
N LEU A 54 17.24 -10.24 -14.95
CA LEU A 54 16.32 -10.86 -14.00
C LEU A 54 15.04 -10.05 -13.81
N HIS A 55 15.15 -8.79 -13.41
CA HIS A 55 13.99 -7.97 -13.08
C HIS A 55 13.14 -7.66 -14.33
N SER A 56 13.78 -7.31 -15.43
CA SER A 56 13.11 -7.10 -16.73
C SER A 56 12.38 -8.36 -17.22
N SER A 57 13.00 -9.54 -17.13
CA SER A 57 12.37 -10.78 -17.57
C SER A 57 11.23 -11.20 -16.65
N TYR A 58 11.29 -10.92 -15.35
CA TYR A 58 10.15 -11.14 -14.46
C TYR A 58 8.93 -10.32 -14.89
N TRP A 59 9.13 -9.05 -15.24
CA TRP A 59 8.04 -8.21 -15.76
C TRP A 59 7.57 -8.65 -17.13
N LEU A 60 8.46 -9.12 -18.00
CA LEU A 60 8.08 -9.68 -19.30
C LEU A 60 7.19 -10.91 -19.13
N ASP A 61 7.53 -11.82 -18.23
CA ASP A 61 6.73 -13.01 -17.93
C ASP A 61 5.34 -12.63 -17.43
N ARG A 62 5.26 -11.69 -16.47
CA ARG A 62 3.98 -11.18 -15.95
C ARG A 62 3.13 -10.52 -17.03
N TYR A 63 3.76 -9.71 -17.87
CA TYR A 63 3.08 -9.08 -18.99
C TYR A 63 2.59 -10.12 -20.00
N ALA A 64 3.40 -11.14 -20.31
CA ALA A 64 3.03 -12.22 -21.23
C ALA A 64 1.82 -13.01 -20.71
N ASP A 65 1.76 -13.27 -19.39
CA ASP A 65 0.62 -13.93 -18.74
C ASP A 65 -0.66 -13.07 -18.81
N GLU A 66 -0.56 -11.78 -18.48
CA GLU A 66 -1.71 -10.85 -18.46
C GLU A 66 -2.22 -10.47 -19.87
N SER A 67 -1.32 -10.27 -20.83
CA SER A 67 -1.64 -9.82 -22.19
C SER A 67 -1.87 -10.96 -23.19
N ASP A 68 -1.75 -12.21 -22.74
CA ASP A 68 -1.80 -13.42 -23.56
C ASP A 68 -0.87 -13.37 -24.79
N SER A 69 0.22 -12.63 -24.66
CA SER A 69 1.21 -12.41 -25.72
C SER A 69 2.45 -13.26 -25.46
N PHE A 70 3.16 -13.66 -26.51
CA PHE A 70 4.38 -14.50 -26.42
C PHE A 70 4.16 -15.86 -25.75
N GLN A 71 3.43 -16.74 -26.44
CA GLN A 71 3.05 -18.07 -25.95
C GLN A 71 4.20 -18.88 -25.33
N THR A 72 5.37 -18.90 -25.96
CA THR A 72 6.53 -19.66 -25.45
C THR A 72 7.03 -19.13 -24.11
N VAL A 73 7.08 -17.81 -23.93
CA VAL A 73 7.53 -17.17 -22.67
C VAL A 73 6.50 -17.43 -21.57
N LYS A 74 5.22 -17.33 -21.93
CA LYS A 74 4.11 -17.64 -21.02
C LYS A 74 4.17 -19.09 -20.54
N GLU A 75 4.38 -20.05 -21.45
CA GLU A 75 4.49 -21.47 -21.10
C GLU A 75 5.68 -21.76 -20.19
N GLU A 76 6.85 -21.18 -20.48
CA GLU A 76 8.03 -21.30 -19.61
C GLU A 76 7.75 -20.73 -18.20
N TYR A 77 7.14 -19.56 -18.13
CA TYR A 77 6.74 -18.93 -16.88
C TYR A 77 5.78 -19.80 -16.08
N ILE A 78 4.70 -20.28 -16.71
CA ILE A 78 3.72 -21.15 -16.06
C ILE A 78 4.37 -22.43 -15.54
N ASN A 79 5.29 -23.03 -16.31
CA ASN A 79 6.02 -24.22 -15.88
C ASN A 79 6.97 -23.98 -14.70
N SER A 80 7.45 -22.74 -14.54
CA SER A 80 8.33 -22.36 -13.44
C SER A 80 7.59 -22.17 -12.11
N THR A 81 6.35 -21.66 -12.13
CA THR A 81 5.60 -21.34 -10.90
C THR A 81 4.82 -22.56 -10.40
N SER A 82 4.92 -22.86 -9.11
CA SER A 82 4.11 -23.92 -8.49
C SER A 82 2.62 -23.57 -8.50
N TRP A 83 2.31 -22.27 -8.41
CA TRP A 83 0.95 -21.72 -8.42
C TRP A 83 0.22 -21.91 -9.75
N HIS A 84 0.78 -21.48 -10.88
CA HIS A 84 0.11 -21.66 -12.18
C HIS A 84 0.03 -23.14 -12.57
N ARG A 85 1.04 -23.95 -12.23
CA ARG A 85 0.97 -25.41 -12.37
C ARG A 85 -0.16 -26.03 -11.55
N ALA A 86 -0.51 -25.46 -10.41
CA ALA A 86 -1.66 -25.90 -9.62
C ALA A 86 -2.98 -25.58 -10.33
N LEU A 87 -3.11 -24.39 -10.91
CA LEU A 87 -4.30 -23.99 -11.68
C LEU A 87 -4.59 -24.91 -12.88
N GLN A 88 -3.55 -25.50 -13.47
CA GLN A 88 -3.69 -26.47 -14.57
C GLN A 88 -4.23 -27.84 -14.13
N ILE A 89 -4.21 -28.16 -12.83
CA ILE A 89 -4.79 -29.41 -12.32
C ILE A 89 -6.31 -29.22 -12.29
N PRO A 90 -7.11 -30.06 -12.98
CA PRO A 90 -8.55 -29.94 -12.95
C PRO A 90 -9.10 -30.37 -11.57
N ASP A 91 -10.22 -29.77 -11.14
CA ASP A 91 -10.84 -30.10 -9.85
C ASP A 91 -11.33 -31.56 -9.79
N THR A 92 -11.67 -32.15 -10.95
CA THR A 92 -12.11 -33.55 -11.07
C THR A 92 -11.05 -34.55 -10.64
N ASP A 93 -9.77 -34.17 -10.70
CA ASP A 93 -8.64 -35.04 -10.39
C ASP A 93 -8.28 -35.03 -8.90
N VAL A 94 -9.02 -34.24 -8.10
CA VAL A 94 -8.82 -34.11 -6.66
C VAL A 94 -9.98 -34.76 -5.92
N THR A 95 -9.66 -35.69 -5.03
CA THR A 95 -10.64 -36.30 -4.13
C THR A 95 -10.28 -35.95 -2.69
N LEU A 96 -11.20 -35.28 -2.00
CA LEU A 96 -11.04 -34.86 -0.62
C LEU A 96 -11.57 -35.95 0.32
N ASP A 97 -10.72 -36.41 1.23
CA ASP A 97 -11.10 -37.23 2.39
C ASP A 97 -10.91 -36.41 3.67
N ASN A 98 -11.34 -36.93 4.81
CA ASN A 98 -11.34 -36.19 6.09
C ASN A 98 -9.93 -35.85 6.61
N LEU A 99 -8.91 -36.64 6.25
CA LEU A 99 -7.53 -36.50 6.78
C LEU A 99 -6.48 -36.20 5.69
N PHE A 100 -6.78 -36.55 4.45
CA PHE A 100 -5.89 -36.38 3.30
C PHE A 100 -6.70 -36.09 2.05
N ALA A 101 -6.07 -35.43 1.08
CA ALA A 101 -6.57 -35.32 -0.27
C ALA A 101 -5.72 -36.19 -1.21
N LYS A 102 -6.37 -36.84 -2.16
CA LYS A 102 -5.72 -37.61 -3.22
C LYS A 102 -5.81 -36.83 -4.52
N ILE A 103 -4.67 -36.67 -5.18
CA ILE A 103 -4.58 -36.02 -6.50
C ILE A 103 -4.04 -37.01 -7.50
N ILE A 104 -4.74 -37.17 -8.63
CA ILE A 104 -4.26 -37.99 -9.74
C ILE A 104 -3.20 -37.18 -10.51
N SER A 105 -2.06 -37.80 -10.81
CA SER A 105 -0.99 -37.14 -11.58
C SER A 105 -1.45 -36.87 -13.02
N GLN A 106 -1.16 -35.66 -13.51
CA GLN A 106 -1.46 -35.24 -14.88
C GLN A 106 -0.69 -36.06 -15.92
N ASN A 107 0.57 -36.42 -15.62
CA ASN A 107 1.44 -37.15 -16.54
C ASN A 107 1.12 -38.65 -16.55
N ASP A 108 0.83 -39.20 -15.36
CA ASP A 108 0.60 -40.63 -15.17
C ASP A 108 -0.70 -40.83 -14.37
N ARG A 109 -1.81 -41.16 -15.05
CA ARG A 109 -3.11 -41.38 -14.39
C ARG A 109 -3.13 -42.55 -13.40
N THR A 110 -2.11 -43.40 -13.40
CA THR A 110 -1.94 -44.50 -12.46
C THR A 110 -1.32 -44.05 -11.14
N ARG A 111 -0.65 -42.88 -11.11
CA ARG A 111 0.05 -42.36 -9.94
C ARG A 111 -0.84 -41.38 -9.19
N VAL A 112 -1.01 -41.62 -7.90
CA VAL A 112 -1.79 -40.76 -7.00
C VAL A 112 -0.84 -40.14 -5.99
N HIS A 113 -0.96 -38.83 -5.80
CA HIS A 113 -0.25 -38.07 -4.79
C HIS A 113 -1.16 -37.82 -3.59
N LEU A 114 -0.63 -38.04 -2.40
CA LEU A 114 -1.31 -37.77 -1.14
C LEU A 114 -0.90 -36.40 -0.60
N VAL A 115 -1.89 -35.59 -0.24
CA VAL A 115 -1.73 -34.34 0.48
C VAL A 115 -2.34 -34.49 1.86
N TRP A 116 -1.55 -34.31 2.90
CA TRP A 116 -1.99 -34.41 4.28
C TRP A 116 -2.43 -33.05 4.81
N ASN A 117 -3.42 -33.03 5.71
CA ASN A 117 -3.97 -31.81 6.32
C ASN A 117 -4.46 -30.78 5.27
N PRO A 118 -5.42 -31.17 4.39
CA PRO A 118 -5.92 -30.31 3.34
C PRO A 118 -6.56 -29.03 3.90
N GLY A 119 -6.40 -27.90 3.21
CA GLY A 119 -6.95 -26.60 3.63
C GLY A 119 -6.15 -25.91 4.73
N SER A 120 -4.98 -26.44 5.09
CA SER A 120 -4.06 -25.83 6.05
C SER A 120 -2.82 -25.27 5.36
N GLU A 121 -2.25 -24.20 5.94
CA GLU A 121 -0.92 -23.69 5.56
C GLU A 121 0.21 -24.69 5.86
N PHE A 122 -0.09 -25.72 6.67
CA PHE A 122 0.83 -26.81 7.04
C PHE A 122 0.60 -28.10 6.25
N ALA A 123 -0.16 -28.02 5.16
CA ALA A 123 -0.37 -29.14 4.27
C ALA A 123 0.96 -29.57 3.63
N PHE A 124 1.18 -30.88 3.50
CA PHE A 124 2.38 -31.43 2.86
C PHE A 124 2.00 -32.55 1.90
N CYS A 125 2.76 -32.68 0.82
CA CYS A 125 2.55 -33.67 -0.23
C CYS A 125 3.68 -34.71 -0.25
N ASP A 126 3.37 -35.92 -0.71
CA ASP A 126 4.33 -37.00 -0.91
C ASP A 126 5.19 -36.89 -2.19
N CYS A 127 5.01 -35.83 -2.99
CA CYS A 127 5.76 -35.68 -4.24
C CYS A 127 7.22 -35.24 -4.00
N ASP A 128 8.11 -35.60 -4.92
CA ASP A 128 9.54 -35.32 -4.83
C ASP A 128 9.85 -33.82 -4.64
N TRP A 129 9.04 -32.94 -5.23
CA TRP A 129 9.19 -31.49 -5.08
C TRP A 129 8.89 -31.03 -3.65
N SER A 130 7.80 -31.54 -3.06
CA SER A 130 7.41 -31.24 -1.68
C SER A 130 8.41 -31.80 -0.68
N LEU A 131 8.95 -33.00 -0.93
CA LEU A 131 9.94 -33.64 -0.06
C LEU A 131 11.28 -32.88 0.00
N ARG A 132 11.59 -32.06 -1.01
CA ARG A 132 12.75 -31.15 -1.01
C ARG A 132 12.50 -29.87 -0.21
N GLY A 133 11.30 -29.69 0.36
CA GLY A 133 10.89 -28.49 1.09
C GLY A 133 10.42 -27.34 0.20
N ASN A 134 10.17 -27.59 -1.09
CA ASN A 134 9.66 -26.59 -2.02
C ASN A 134 8.13 -26.53 -2.01
N LEU A 135 7.56 -25.43 -2.47
CA LEU A 135 6.11 -25.27 -2.52
C LEU A 135 5.54 -26.14 -3.65
N CYS A 136 4.66 -27.05 -3.28
CA CYS A 136 4.14 -28.08 -4.17
C CYS A 136 2.83 -27.63 -4.84
N LYS A 137 2.73 -27.85 -6.17
CA LYS A 137 1.51 -27.60 -6.94
C LYS A 137 0.27 -28.35 -6.41
N HIS A 138 0.46 -29.57 -5.89
CA HIS A 138 -0.62 -30.39 -5.33
C HIS A 138 -1.19 -29.76 -4.05
N VAL A 139 -0.31 -29.27 -3.17
CA VAL A 139 -0.73 -28.61 -1.92
C VAL A 139 -1.50 -27.33 -2.24
N ILE A 140 -1.00 -26.52 -3.17
CA ILE A 140 -1.68 -25.31 -3.63
C ILE A 140 -3.06 -25.64 -4.18
N LYS A 141 -3.15 -26.65 -5.06
CA LYS A 141 -4.42 -27.04 -5.68
C LYS A 141 -5.47 -27.46 -4.65
N VAL A 142 -5.07 -28.30 -3.70
CA VAL A 142 -5.96 -28.78 -2.62
C VAL A 142 -6.45 -27.61 -1.78
N ASN A 143 -5.55 -26.69 -1.41
CA ASN A 143 -5.93 -25.52 -0.63
C ASN A 143 -6.89 -24.60 -1.39
N MET A 144 -6.70 -24.38 -2.69
CA MET A 144 -7.65 -23.63 -3.53
C MET A 144 -9.06 -24.24 -3.51
N ILE A 145 -9.18 -25.57 -3.57
CA ILE A 145 -10.49 -26.25 -3.51
C ILE A 145 -11.08 -26.12 -2.10
N CYS A 146 -10.26 -26.30 -1.06
CA CYS A 146 -10.70 -26.18 0.33
C CYS A 146 -11.20 -24.78 0.68
N GLU A 147 -10.56 -23.71 0.16
CA GLU A 147 -11.01 -22.32 0.35
C GLU A 147 -12.45 -22.08 -0.14
N GLY A 148 -12.91 -22.82 -1.17
CA GLY A 148 -14.28 -22.75 -1.67
C GLY A 148 -15.31 -23.47 -0.78
N HIS A 149 -14.88 -24.30 0.17
CA HIS A 149 -15.75 -25.06 1.06
C HIS A 149 -15.87 -24.40 2.43
N SER A 150 -17.11 -24.11 2.85
CA SER A 150 -17.43 -23.49 4.16
C SER A 150 -16.99 -24.31 5.39
N ALA A 151 -16.58 -25.56 5.20
CA ALA A 151 -16.05 -26.43 6.26
C ALA A 151 -14.59 -26.12 6.62
N TYR A 152 -13.83 -25.46 5.73
CA TYR A 152 -12.43 -25.14 5.96
C TYR A 152 -12.28 -23.70 6.45
N GLN A 153 -11.34 -23.50 7.38
CA GLN A 153 -11.01 -22.16 7.88
C GLN A 153 -10.21 -21.41 6.82
N SER A 154 -10.42 -20.09 6.76
CA SER A 154 -9.58 -19.21 5.96
C SER A 154 -8.12 -19.29 6.42
N SER A 155 -7.19 -18.98 5.50
CA SER A 155 -5.76 -18.98 5.81
C SER A 155 -5.42 -18.03 6.96
N THR A 156 -4.43 -18.39 7.77
CA THR A 156 -3.99 -17.58 8.93
C THR A 156 -3.52 -16.20 8.46
N SER A 157 -2.85 -16.17 7.30
CA SER A 157 -2.43 -14.94 6.63
C SER A 157 -3.62 -14.02 6.27
N PHE A 158 -4.70 -14.58 5.74
CA PHE A 158 -5.91 -13.83 5.42
C PHE A 158 -6.67 -13.36 6.66
N GLN A 159 -6.78 -14.21 7.69
CA GLN A 159 -7.37 -13.82 8.98
C GLN A 159 -6.58 -12.68 9.63
N SER A 160 -5.24 -12.79 9.64
CA SER A 160 -4.37 -11.74 10.16
C SER A 160 -4.54 -10.43 9.37
N TYR A 161 -4.62 -10.50 8.04
CA TYR A 161 -4.91 -9.34 7.20
C TYR A 161 -6.27 -8.72 7.52
N GLN A 162 -7.32 -9.53 7.66
CA GLN A 162 -8.66 -9.05 8.04
C GLN A 162 -8.67 -8.41 9.43
N ASP A 163 -7.96 -8.99 10.39
CA ASP A 163 -7.83 -8.46 11.75
C ASP A 163 -7.10 -7.11 11.73
N ILE A 164 -5.99 -7.02 10.97
CA ILE A 164 -5.24 -5.77 10.79
C ILE A 164 -6.14 -4.71 10.14
N LEU A 165 -6.81 -5.03 9.04
CA LEU A 165 -7.75 -4.11 8.39
C LEU A 165 -8.85 -3.67 9.35
N THR A 166 -9.47 -4.61 10.06
CA THR A 166 -10.53 -4.32 11.02
C THR A 166 -10.00 -3.44 12.17
N SER A 167 -8.76 -3.66 12.60
CA SER A 167 -8.10 -2.82 13.61
C SER A 167 -7.82 -1.41 13.09
N MET A 168 -7.41 -1.27 11.83
CA MET A 168 -7.23 0.02 11.16
C MET A 168 -8.57 0.74 10.97
N PHE A 169 -9.65 0.03 10.65
CA PHE A 169 -10.99 0.61 10.57
C PHE A 169 -11.55 1.03 11.94
N LYS A 170 -11.25 0.26 13.00
CA LYS A 170 -11.69 0.55 14.37
C LYS A 170 -10.88 1.65 15.05
N LYS A 171 -9.60 1.82 14.68
CA LYS A 171 -8.78 2.96 15.08
C LYS A 171 -8.81 3.98 13.94
N PRO A 172 -9.75 4.95 13.91
CA PRO A 172 -9.55 6.10 13.04
C PRO A 172 -8.15 6.64 13.34
N HIS A 173 -7.38 6.95 12.30
CA HIS A 173 -6.08 7.55 12.47
C HIS A 173 -6.34 8.85 13.24
N ASP A 174 -6.01 8.87 14.54
CA ASP A 174 -6.17 10.06 15.39
C ASP A 174 -5.34 11.26 14.86
N ASP A 175 -4.49 11.00 13.85
CA ASP A 175 -3.68 11.97 13.10
C ASP A 175 -4.16 12.17 11.64
N SER A 176 -5.44 11.93 11.31
CA SER A 176 -5.93 12.26 9.97
C SER A 176 -6.15 13.77 9.83
N LEU A 177 -5.57 14.37 8.78
CA LEU A 177 -5.79 15.78 8.44
C LEU A 177 -7.28 16.12 8.34
N GLU A 178 -8.12 15.16 7.91
CA GLU A 178 -9.56 15.33 7.82
C GLU A 178 -10.23 15.45 9.20
N LEU A 179 -9.77 14.69 10.21
CA LEU A 179 -10.24 14.82 11.58
C LEU A 179 -9.84 16.17 12.19
N ASP A 180 -8.58 16.58 12.02
CA ASP A 180 -8.10 17.90 12.47
C ASP A 180 -8.87 19.05 11.83
N LEU A 181 -9.11 18.96 10.52
CA LEU A 181 -9.94 19.91 9.79
C LEU A 181 -11.36 19.93 10.39
N SER A 182 -11.97 18.77 10.57
CA SER A 182 -13.34 18.66 11.12
C SER A 182 -13.44 19.24 12.52
N VAL A 183 -12.45 18.97 13.38
CA VAL A 183 -12.36 19.50 14.74
C VAL A 183 -12.16 21.02 14.72
N ALA A 184 -11.30 21.55 13.85
CA ALA A 184 -11.11 22.99 13.71
C ALA A 184 -12.38 23.71 13.24
N TRP A 185 -13.10 23.14 12.27
CA TRP A 185 -14.39 23.66 11.82
C TRP A 185 -15.44 23.63 12.93
N LEU A 186 -15.49 22.56 13.71
CA LEU A 186 -16.41 22.42 14.83
C LEU A 186 -16.14 23.48 15.90
N HIS A 187 -14.87 23.74 16.23
CA HIS A 187 -14.50 24.82 17.14
C HIS A 187 -14.87 26.21 16.60
N GLN A 188 -14.67 26.45 15.30
CA GLN A 188 -15.05 27.72 14.68
C GLN A 188 -16.57 27.94 14.72
N ILE A 189 -17.36 26.92 14.38
CA ILE A 189 -18.83 26.99 14.43
C ILE A 189 -19.29 27.18 15.88
N HIS A 190 -18.68 26.47 16.83
CA HIS A 190 -18.99 26.60 18.25
C HIS A 190 -18.75 28.04 18.75
N ASP A 191 -17.59 28.63 18.43
CA ASP A 191 -17.27 30.01 18.78
C ASP A 191 -18.23 31.02 18.13
N GLN A 192 -18.66 30.78 16.89
CA GLN A 192 -19.69 31.59 16.24
C GLN A 192 -21.05 31.49 16.96
N ILE A 193 -21.50 30.28 17.29
CA ILE A 193 -22.75 30.07 18.02
C ILE A 193 -22.68 30.74 19.40
N GLN A 194 -21.56 30.59 20.12
CA GLN A 194 -21.37 31.20 21.42
C GLN A 194 -21.44 32.73 21.34
N LYS A 195 -20.78 33.35 20.35
CA LYS A 195 -20.87 34.80 20.10
C LYS A 195 -22.28 35.25 19.74
N LEU A 196 -23.02 34.47 18.95
CA LEU A 196 -24.43 34.78 18.63
C LEU A 196 -25.33 34.68 19.88
N VAL A 197 -25.11 33.68 20.73
CA VAL A 197 -25.83 33.55 22.00
C VAL A 197 -25.48 34.70 22.95
N GLU A 198 -24.21 35.12 23.02
CA GLU A 198 -23.78 36.29 23.79
C GLU A 198 -24.41 37.58 23.27
N LEU A 199 -24.47 37.78 21.95
CA LEU A 199 -25.17 38.91 21.32
C LEU A 199 -26.66 38.93 21.67
N ASN A 200 -27.33 37.79 21.58
CA ASN A 200 -28.76 37.68 21.85
C ASN A 200 -29.09 37.87 23.34
N ARG A 201 -28.16 37.54 24.24
CA ARG A 201 -28.28 37.79 25.68
C ARG A 201 -27.88 39.20 26.09
N SER A 202 -27.12 39.93 25.26
CA SER A 202 -26.67 41.28 25.56
C SER A 202 -27.73 42.33 25.20
N THR A 203 -28.00 43.26 26.12
CA THR A 203 -28.88 44.41 25.89
C THR A 203 -28.22 45.56 25.12
N ASP A 204 -26.87 45.54 25.03
CA ASP A 204 -26.07 46.52 24.30
C ASP A 204 -25.04 45.83 23.40
N ILE A 205 -25.25 45.96 22.09
CA ILE A 205 -24.41 45.39 21.03
C ILE A 205 -22.99 45.96 21.07
N GLY A 206 -22.82 47.20 21.55
CA GLY A 206 -21.51 47.87 21.62
C GLY A 206 -20.51 47.16 22.54
N MET A 207 -20.99 46.53 23.61
CA MET A 207 -20.17 45.76 24.56
C MET A 207 -19.57 44.50 23.93
N VAL A 208 -20.29 43.82 23.03
CA VAL A 208 -19.83 42.61 22.36
C VAL A 208 -18.88 42.95 21.22
N VAL A 209 -19.17 44.01 20.45
CA VAL A 209 -18.31 44.48 19.36
C VAL A 209 -16.92 44.90 19.87
N ASN A 210 -16.83 45.47 21.06
CA ASN A 210 -15.55 45.86 21.68
C ASN A 210 -14.67 44.67 22.12
N LYS A 211 -15.27 43.48 22.30
CA LYS A 211 -14.57 42.23 22.63
C LYS A 211 -14.13 41.44 21.40
N LEU A 212 -14.57 41.83 20.19
CA LEU A 212 -14.13 41.17 18.96
C LEU A 212 -12.65 41.48 18.66
N PRO A 213 -11.90 40.51 18.11
CA PRO A 213 -10.47 40.67 17.83
C PRO A 213 -10.18 41.75 16.78
N LEU A 214 -11.14 42.02 15.88
CA LEU A 214 -11.05 43.07 14.88
C LEU A 214 -11.73 44.35 15.39
N LYS A 215 -10.92 45.28 15.91
CA LYS A 215 -11.41 46.61 16.27
C LYS A 215 -11.48 47.51 15.03
N TRP A 216 -12.69 47.88 14.62
CA TRP A 216 -12.90 48.86 13.58
C TRP A 216 -12.47 50.24 14.08
N GLY A 217 -11.34 50.74 13.60
CA GLY A 217 -10.92 52.12 13.87
C GLY A 217 -11.87 53.11 13.20
N PRO A 218 -12.15 54.28 13.80
CA PRO A 218 -12.97 55.30 13.17
C PRO A 218 -12.31 55.76 11.86
N LYS A 219 -13.10 55.88 10.79
CA LYS A 219 -12.65 56.45 9.51
C LYS A 219 -12.13 57.87 9.76
N LYS A 220 -10.81 58.04 9.75
CA LYS A 220 -10.16 59.34 9.85
C LYS A 220 -10.43 60.10 8.54
N ASN A 221 -11.25 61.15 8.61
CA ASN A 221 -11.50 62.04 7.47
C ASN A 221 -10.16 62.58 6.95
N ARG A 222 -9.88 62.31 5.68
CA ARG A 222 -8.70 62.84 4.99
C ARG A 222 -8.99 64.29 4.59
N THR A 223 -8.65 65.22 5.46
CA THR A 223 -8.38 66.62 5.10
C THR A 223 -6.98 67.01 5.59
N LEU A 224 -6.27 67.73 4.72
CA LEU A 224 -4.84 67.97 4.73
C LEU A 224 -4.38 68.87 5.88
N LEU A 225 -3.23 68.53 6.49
CA LEU A 225 -2.01 69.35 6.64
C LEU A 225 -1.14 68.84 7.81
N CYS A 226 0.01 68.27 7.44
CA CYS A 226 1.30 68.23 8.14
C CYS A 226 1.36 68.03 9.68
N ARG A 227 1.62 66.79 10.14
CA ARG A 227 2.76 66.44 11.01
C ARG A 227 2.75 64.93 11.32
N GLN A 228 3.87 64.24 11.06
CA GLN A 228 4.14 62.93 11.65
C GLN A 228 4.56 63.08 13.12
N PRO A 229 4.20 62.12 13.98
CA PRO A 229 5.24 61.51 14.81
C PRO A 229 5.28 60.00 14.64
N ALA A 230 6.52 59.50 14.69
CA ALA A 230 6.92 58.12 14.55
C ALA A 230 6.36 57.20 15.63
N VAL A 231 6.03 55.97 15.25
CA VAL A 231 6.00 54.83 16.17
C VAL A 231 6.90 53.75 15.59
N ARG A 232 7.96 53.43 16.34
CA ARG A 232 8.91 52.34 16.10
C ARG A 232 8.22 50.98 16.32
N PRO A 233 8.56 49.94 15.55
CA PRO A 233 8.36 48.56 15.99
C PRO A 233 9.50 48.16 16.95
N CYS A 234 9.15 47.66 18.14
CA CYS A 234 10.12 46.99 19.01
C CYS A 234 10.40 45.57 18.51
N VAL A 235 11.67 45.19 18.63
CA VAL A 235 12.34 44.00 18.10
C VAL A 235 12.57 42.99 19.23
N GLY A 236 12.55 41.70 18.91
CA GLY A 236 13.44 40.66 19.47
C GLY A 236 13.91 39.78 18.30
N SER A 237 15.13 39.95 17.77
CA SER A 237 16.43 39.32 18.12
C SER A 237 16.43 37.81 17.88
N GLY A 238 17.25 37.15 17.05
CA GLY A 238 18.33 37.46 16.08
C GLY A 238 18.30 36.33 15.03
N SER A 239 19.02 36.29 13.91
CA SER A 239 20.42 36.62 13.59
C SER A 239 20.57 36.99 12.11
N ALA A 240 21.60 37.77 11.82
CA ALA A 240 21.89 38.41 10.54
C ALA A 240 22.30 37.45 9.39
N SER A 241 21.91 37.78 8.15
CA SER A 241 22.86 38.23 7.11
C SER A 241 22.17 38.58 5.77
N LYS A 242 22.25 39.87 5.41
CA LYS A 242 22.57 40.44 4.09
C LYS A 242 22.18 39.66 2.81
N ASN A 243 21.30 40.25 2.00
CA ASN A 243 21.62 40.96 0.74
C ASN A 243 20.64 40.72 -0.43
N VAL A 244 20.02 41.84 -0.84
CA VAL A 244 19.74 42.34 -2.21
C VAL A 244 18.83 41.51 -3.16
N ILE A 245 17.91 42.25 -3.82
CA ILE A 245 17.60 42.25 -5.29
C ILE A 245 16.09 42.23 -5.63
N VAL A 246 15.64 43.40 -6.10
CA VAL A 246 14.72 43.68 -7.23
C VAL A 246 13.20 43.48 -7.05
N ARG A 247 12.52 44.63 -7.05
CA ARG A 247 11.11 44.79 -7.41
C ARG A 247 10.91 44.48 -8.91
N LYS A 248 10.27 43.35 -9.23
CA LYS A 248 9.60 43.16 -10.53
C LYS A 248 8.14 43.65 -10.43
N LYS A 249 7.80 44.65 -11.25
CA LYS A 249 6.42 45.15 -11.44
C LYS A 249 5.61 44.13 -12.26
N GLY A 250 4.59 43.52 -11.66
CA GLY A 250 3.57 42.74 -12.36
C GLY A 250 2.39 43.62 -12.79
N ARG A 251 2.15 43.70 -14.10
CA ARG A 251 1.06 44.45 -14.76
C ARG A 251 -0.32 43.93 -14.34
N LYS A 252 -1.23 44.83 -13.94
CA LYS A 252 -2.66 44.56 -13.77
C LYS A 252 -3.33 44.27 -15.12
N ARG A 253 -3.97 43.10 -15.29
CA ARG A 253 -4.93 42.84 -16.38
C ARG A 253 -6.22 43.64 -16.11
N ARG A 254 -6.61 44.51 -17.05
CA ARG A 254 -7.93 45.15 -17.10
C ARG A 254 -8.93 44.16 -17.70
N ARG A 255 -10.04 43.90 -17.01
CA ARG A 255 -11.24 43.25 -17.58
C ARG A 255 -11.99 44.29 -18.42
N LEU A 256 -12.30 43.95 -19.66
CA LEU A 256 -13.20 44.69 -20.53
C LEU A 256 -14.62 44.14 -20.34
N SER A 257 -15.56 45.02 -19.99
CA SER A 257 -16.99 44.74 -20.07
C SER A 257 -17.72 46.03 -20.45
N SER A 258 -18.17 46.11 -21.69
CA SER A 258 -19.47 46.67 -22.08
C SER A 258 -19.58 46.63 -23.60
N ILE A 259 -20.57 45.90 -24.08
CA ILE A 259 -21.06 45.89 -25.47
C ILE A 259 -22.07 47.03 -25.59
N ARG A 260 -21.86 47.91 -26.57
CA ARG A 260 -22.86 48.46 -27.49
C ARG A 260 -22.14 49.16 -28.63
#